data_AF-A0A8J7JPH3-F1
#
_entry.id   AF-A0A8J7JPH3-F1
#
_cell.length_a   1.000
_cell.length_b   1.000
_cell.length_c   1.000
_cell.angle_alpha   90.00
_cell.angle_beta   90.00
_cell.angle_gamma   90.00
#
_symmetry.space_group_name_H-M   'P 1'
#
loop_
_entity.id
_entity.type
_entity.pdbx_description
1 polymer ?
#
loop_
_entity_poly.entity_id
_entity_poly.type
_entity_poly.pdbx_seq_one_letter_code
_entity_poly.pdbx_strand_id
1 'polypeptide(L)' 'MSNFFVPSEPEMLLDPVKGTISREITYGHCGRVKYAGTYWSARLYQPPRSVILLPGAPVTIVAVQDVITLLVIPSGLE' A
#
# COMPACT_ATOMS: atom_id res chain seq x y z
N MET A 1 -3.51 -14.25 -27.51
CA MET A 1 -2.57 -13.14 -27.28
C MET A 1 -2.44 -12.98 -25.78
N SER A 2 -1.35 -13.45 -25.20
CA SER A 2 -1.09 -13.35 -23.77
C SER A 2 -0.40 -12.02 -23.52
N ASN A 3 -1.12 -11.00 -23.07
CA ASN A 3 -0.48 -9.80 -22.54
C ASN A 3 0.24 -10.23 -21.27
N PHE A 4 1.56 -10.40 -21.35
CA PHE A 4 2.42 -10.42 -20.18
C PHE A 4 2.32 -9.04 -19.54
N PHE A 5 1.45 -8.91 -18.55
CA PHE A 5 1.52 -7.81 -17.59
C PHE A 5 2.85 -7.99 -16.88
N VAL A 6 3.88 -7.28 -17.32
CA VAL A 6 5.11 -7.14 -16.55
C VAL A 6 4.71 -6.27 -15.37
N PRO A 7 4.69 -6.80 -14.12
CA PRO A 7 4.41 -5.95 -12.98
C PRO A 7 5.48 -4.86 -12.97
N SER A 8 5.05 -3.60 -13.00
CA SER A 8 5.99 -2.49 -12.97
C SER A 8 6.75 -2.53 -11.65
N GLU A 9 8.07 -2.32 -11.72
CA GLU A 9 8.90 -2.26 -10.52
C GLU A 9 8.39 -1.11 -9.63
N PRO A 10 8.29 -1.33 -8.30
CA PRO A 10 7.88 -0.27 -7.39
C PRO A 10 8.81 0.93 -7.46
N GLU A 11 8.25 2.12 -7.65
CA GLU A 11 8.97 3.38 -7.52
C GLU A 11 9.00 3.78 -6.03
N MET A 12 10.17 3.66 -5.42
CA MET A 12 10.37 4.01 -4.01
C MET A 12 10.26 5.52 -3.81
N LEU A 13 9.51 5.92 -2.79
CA LEU A 13 9.46 7.33 -2.39
C LEU A 13 10.75 7.69 -1.64
N LEU A 14 11.33 8.85 -1.98
CA LEU A 14 12.50 9.39 -1.27
C LEU A 14 12.17 9.67 0.20
N ASP A 15 10.97 10.20 0.46
CA ASP A 15 10.47 10.51 1.79
C ASP A 15 9.17 9.73 2.04
N PRO A 16 9.21 8.64 2.84
CA PRO A 16 8.02 7.88 3.18
C PRO A 16 7.00 8.73 3.94
N VAL A 17 5.73 8.67 3.54
CA VAL A 17 4.67 9.51 4.11
C VAL A 17 3.69 8.69 4.95
N LYS A 18 3.11 9.31 5.97
CA LYS A 18 2.10 8.67 6.82
C LYS A 18 0.71 8.71 6.18
N GLY A 19 -0.03 7.62 6.35
CA GLY A 19 -1.42 7.51 5.95
C GLY A 19 -2.24 6.71 6.96
N THR A 20 -3.54 6.65 6.72
CA THR A 20 -4.48 5.89 7.53
C THR A 20 -5.30 4.98 6.65
N ILE A 21 -5.44 3.71 7.04
CA ILE A 21 -6.24 2.75 6.27
C ILE A 21 -7.70 3.18 6.30
N SER A 22 -8.33 3.26 5.14
CA SER A 22 -9.76 3.55 4.99
C SER A 22 -10.55 2.32 4.56
N ARG A 23 -9.90 1.35 3.92
CA ARG A 23 -10.45 0.03 3.58
C ARG A 23 -9.38 -1.02 3.81
N GLU A 24 -9.77 -2.13 4.42
CA GLU A 24 -8.90 -3.25 4.78
C GLU A 24 -7.91 -3.64 3.67
N ILE A 25 -6.66 -3.90 4.06
CA ILE A 25 -5.62 -4.49 3.22
C ILE A 25 -5.20 -5.82 3.84
N THR A 26 -5.19 -6.88 3.03
CA THR A 26 -4.71 -8.22 3.40
C THR A 26 -3.67 -8.71 2.40
N TYR A 27 -3.01 -9.82 2.71
CA TYR A 27 -2.06 -10.45 1.79
C TYR A 27 -2.71 -10.73 0.42
N GLY A 28 -2.12 -10.18 -0.64
CA GLY A 28 -2.58 -10.38 -2.03
C GLY A 28 -3.81 -9.57 -2.44
N HIS A 29 -4.41 -8.78 -1.55
CA HIS A 29 -5.60 -7.99 -1.85
C HIS A 29 -5.37 -6.48 -1.66
N CYS A 30 -5.92 -5.67 -2.58
CA CYS A 30 -5.90 -4.22 -2.45
C CYS A 30 -6.93 -3.75 -1.42
N GLY A 31 -6.55 -2.73 -0.66
CA GLY A 31 -7.47 -1.90 0.11
C GLY A 31 -7.35 -0.44 -0.29
N ARG A 32 -7.62 0.46 0.66
CA ARG A 32 -7.48 1.91 0.47
C ARG A 32 -6.83 2.58 1.66
N VAL A 33 -6.02 3.59 1.37
CA VAL A 33 -5.41 4.47 2.35
C VAL A 33 -5.87 5.90 2.11
N LYS A 34 -6.09 6.66 3.18
CA LYS A 34 -6.29 8.10 3.16
C LYS A 34 -4.94 8.79 3.40
N TYR A 35 -4.55 9.65 2.48
CA TYR A 35 -3.35 10.48 2.55
C TYR A 35 -3.65 11.84 1.92
N ALA A 36 -3.21 12.92 2.57
CA ALA A 36 -3.42 14.30 2.13
C ALA A 36 -4.90 14.62 1.78
N GLY A 37 -5.85 14.08 2.55
CA GLY A 37 -7.29 14.28 2.32
C GLY A 37 -7.91 13.44 1.20
N THR A 38 -7.10 12.72 0.42
CA THR A 38 -7.53 11.90 -0.72
C THR A 38 -7.41 10.40 -0.42
N TYR A 39 -8.22 9.58 -1.11
CA TYR A 39 -8.25 8.14 -0.93
C TYR A 39 -7.62 7.41 -2.12
N TRP A 40 -6.59 6.63 -1.84
CA TRP A 40 -5.79 5.93 -2.85
C TRP A 40 -5.92 4.42 -2.72
N SER A 41 -5.78 3.71 -3.84
CA SER A 41 -5.61 2.25 -3.82
C SER A 41 -4.29 1.91 -3.13
N ALA A 42 -4.29 0.88 -2.28
CA ALA A 42 -3.10 0.50 -1.55
C ALA A 42 -2.92 -1.02 -1.40
N ARG A 43 -1.67 -1.46 -1.36
CA ARG A 43 -1.23 -2.86 -1.12
C ARG A 43 -0.08 -2.89 -0.12
N LEU A 44 0.14 -4.03 0.53
CA LEU A 44 1.31 -4.24 1.38
C LEU A 44 2.60 -4.25 0.53
N TYR A 45 3.59 -3.44 0.93
CA TYR A 45 4.96 -3.54 0.43
C TYR A 45 5.61 -4.78 1.06
N GLN A 46 5.99 -5.76 0.24
CA GLN A 46 6.56 -7.05 0.66
C GLN A 46 5.68 -7.78 1.70
N PRO A 47 4.67 -8.53 1.25
CA PRO A 47 3.55 -8.90 2.12
C PRO A 47 3.95 -10.01 3.11
N PRO A 48 3.98 -9.77 4.43
CA PRO A 48 4.00 -10.85 5.38
C PRO A 48 2.63 -11.51 5.32
N ARG A 49 2.58 -12.84 5.13
CA ARG A 49 1.31 -13.58 4.92
C ARG A 49 0.28 -13.41 6.04
N SER A 50 0.70 -12.96 7.21
CA SER A 50 -0.13 -12.81 8.41
C SER A 50 -0.61 -11.37 8.69
N VAL A 51 -0.21 -10.37 7.90
CA VAL A 51 -0.59 -8.98 8.19
C VAL A 51 -1.95 -8.65 7.59
N ILE A 52 -2.85 -8.18 8.47
CA ILE A 52 -4.15 -7.59 8.13
C ILE A 52 -4.14 -6.16 8.66
N LEU A 53 -4.41 -5.20 7.78
CA LEU A 53 -4.51 -3.79 8.12
C LEU A 53 -5.97 -3.36 8.08
N LEU A 54 -6.54 -3.04 9.24
CA LEU A 54 -7.94 -2.65 9.38
C LEU A 54 -8.14 -1.12 9.22
N PRO A 55 -9.34 -0.66 8.86
CA PRO A 55 -9.67 0.77 8.84
C PRO A 55 -9.29 1.48 10.14
N GLY A 56 -8.66 2.65 10.02
CA GLY A 56 -8.13 3.42 11.15
C GLY A 56 -6.67 3.11 11.51
N ALA A 57 -6.12 1.97 11.04
CA ALA A 57 -4.73 1.62 11.32
C ALA A 57 -3.76 2.63 10.65
N PRO A 58 -2.72 3.09 11.36
CA PRO A 58 -1.69 3.94 10.79
C PRO A 58 -0.73 3.13 9.92
N VAL A 59 -0.33 3.71 8.79
CA VAL A 59 0.62 3.10 7.85
C VAL A 59 1.64 4.11 7.34
N THR A 60 2.77 3.59 6.88
CA THR A 60 3.75 4.36 6.09
C THR A 60 3.61 3.95 4.64
N ILE A 61 3.43 4.91 3.74
CA ILE A 61 3.49 4.74 2.29
C ILE A 61 4.95 4.89 1.87
N VAL A 62 5.49 3.86 1.22
CA VAL A 62 6.93 3.74 0.93
C VAL A 62 7.25 3.70 -0.55
N ALA A 63 6.28 3.36 -1.39
CA ALA A 63 6.47 3.28 -2.84
C ALA A 63 5.13 3.43 -3.59
N VAL A 64 5.23 3.64 -4.89
CA VAL A 64 4.10 3.60 -5.84
C VAL A 64 4.32 2.45 -6.82
N GLN A 65 3.27 1.71 -7.11
CA GLN A 65 3.24 0.64 -8.11
C GLN A 65 2.14 0.92 -9.13
N ASP A 66 2.43 0.64 -10.40
CA ASP A 66 1.50 0.81 -11.52
C ASP A 66 0.86 2.21 -11.57
N VAL A 67 1.63 3.25 -11.17
CA VAL A 67 1.26 4.68 -11.16
C VAL A 67 0.18 5.08 -10.13
N ILE A 68 -0.76 4.19 -9.79
CA ILE A 68 -1.94 4.53 -8.97
C ILE A 68 -2.07 3.75 -7.67
N THR A 69 -1.23 2.74 -7.45
CA THR A 69 -1.31 1.88 -6.27
C THR A 69 -0.19 2.24 -5.30
N LEU A 70 -0.55 2.68 -4.10
CA LEU A 70 0.42 2.96 -3.05
C LEU A 70 0.84 1.66 -2.35
N LEU A 71 2.13 1.48 -2.15
CA LEU A 71 2.65 0.38 -1.35
C LEU A 71 2.90 0.86 0.08
N VAL A 72 2.37 0.12 1.04
CA VAL A 72 2.34 0.52 2.45
C VAL A 72 2.91 -0.55 3.38
N ILE A 73 3.44 -0.12 4.51
CA ILE A 73 3.83 -0.96 5.64
C ILE A 73 3.11 -0.48 6.92
N PRO A 74 2.85 -1.38 7.90
CA PRO A 74 2.33 -0.97 9.20
C PRO A 74 3.23 0.10 9.85
N SER A 75 2.64 1.14 10.44
CA SER A 75 3.36 2.09 11.30
C SER A 75 3.17 1.70 12.77
N GLY A 76 4.24 1.66 13.56
CA GLY A 76 4.16 1.41 15.00
C GLY A 76 4.39 -0.03 15.44
N LEU A 77 5.07 -0.85 14.62
CA LEU A 77 5.75 -2.04 15.12
C LEU A 77 7.10 -1.60 15.70
N GLU A 78 7.06 -0.93 16.86
CA GLU A 78 8.22 -0.81 17.77
C GLU A 78 8.15 -1.90 18.83
#